data_AF-A0A7X7VDA1-F1
#
_entry.id   AF-A0A7X7VDA1-F1
#
_cell.length_a   1.000
_cell.length_b   1.000
_cell.length_c   1.000
_cell.angle_alpha   90.00
_cell.angle_beta   90.00
_cell.angle_gamma   90.00
#
_symmetry.space_group_name_H-M   'P 1'
#
loop_
_entity.id
_entity.type
_entity.pdbx_description
1 polymer ?
#
loop_
_entity_poly.entity_id
_entity_poly.type
_entity_poly.pdbx_seq_one_letter_code
_entity_poly.pdbx_strand_id
1 'polypeptide(L)'
;MLLKQQDFYRSLTAISPGLVERVRKVIEDAEKKFTGRKDGKAGFLWEHTVLVTGQAFKLAKTEKENADLAAVTALFHDAGKFDGGRYHAGRKPEEEGSARLARRVLEESGLGMADIGHVVRALRSLYAPGPARNRLADIVHDADFLSKSGYLGVANFFVKSTLRGRNLEAAAMEYLSRELTYASVLPANMRTAAARRLAAKKSADGLRFFKSYLAELNESHGLDLAVRAVDVRRAGARPRKARVSLVMPPSCGACGGKWETALRTEKGVKCETLEASFRCAACGERRSVSFCLPEMT
;
A
#
# COMPACT_ATOMS: atom_id res chain seq x y z
N MET A 1 -10.08 -11.10 -13.18
CA MET A 1 -8.78 -10.99 -13.88
C MET A 1 -8.40 -12.34 -14.50
N LEU A 2 -8.00 -12.35 -15.77
CA LEU A 2 -7.64 -13.58 -16.49
C LEU A 2 -6.22 -14.03 -16.09
N LEU A 3 -6.13 -14.68 -14.93
CA LEU A 3 -4.86 -15.09 -14.30
C LEU A 3 -3.95 -15.87 -15.27
N LYS A 4 -4.51 -16.84 -16.00
CA LYS A 4 -3.76 -17.69 -16.94
C LYS A 4 -3.19 -16.95 -18.15
N GLN A 5 -3.70 -15.75 -18.45
CA GLN A 5 -3.20 -14.91 -19.53
C GLN A 5 -2.04 -14.00 -19.09
N GLN A 6 -1.74 -13.93 -17.79
CA GLN A 6 -0.64 -13.12 -17.28
C GLN A 6 0.69 -13.75 -17.64
N ASP A 7 1.66 -12.93 -18.08
CA ASP A 7 3.00 -13.41 -18.46
C ASP A 7 3.72 -14.12 -17.31
N PHE A 8 3.62 -13.56 -16.09
CA PHE A 8 4.23 -14.17 -14.92
C PHE A 8 3.64 -15.56 -14.66
N TYR A 9 2.33 -15.75 -14.89
CA TYR A 9 1.67 -17.03 -14.64
C TYR A 9 2.26 -18.09 -15.57
N ARG A 10 2.32 -17.81 -16.87
CA ARG A 10 2.89 -18.72 -17.87
C ARG A 10 4.36 -19.05 -17.56
N SER A 11 5.14 -18.05 -17.17
CA SER A 11 6.54 -18.20 -16.78
C SER A 11 6.70 -19.12 -15.56
N LEU A 12 5.96 -18.86 -14.49
CA LEU A 12 6.01 -19.67 -13.27
C LEU A 12 5.45 -21.08 -13.47
N THR A 13 4.43 -21.27 -14.31
CA THR A 13 3.93 -22.60 -14.66
C THR A 13 4.98 -23.44 -15.40
N ALA A 14 5.81 -22.82 -16.24
CA ALA A 14 6.90 -23.52 -16.92
C ALA A 14 8.01 -23.97 -15.96
N ILE A 15 8.25 -23.21 -14.89
CA ILE A 15 9.29 -23.52 -13.88
C ILE A 15 8.78 -24.52 -12.84
N SER A 16 7.56 -24.32 -12.32
CA SER A 16 6.95 -25.16 -11.30
C SER A 16 5.44 -25.23 -11.52
N PRO A 17 4.96 -26.27 -12.25
CA PRO A 17 3.55 -26.48 -12.48
C PRO A 17 2.73 -26.50 -11.18
N GLY A 18 1.62 -25.77 -11.18
CA GLY A 18 0.72 -25.67 -10.02
C GLY A 18 1.20 -24.77 -8.87
N LEU A 19 2.37 -24.13 -8.97
CA LEU A 19 2.89 -23.26 -7.91
C LEU A 19 1.92 -22.12 -7.60
N VAL A 20 1.44 -21.41 -8.63
CA VAL A 20 0.55 -20.25 -8.45
C VAL A 20 -0.76 -20.66 -7.79
N GLU A 21 -1.31 -21.82 -8.15
CA GLU A 21 -2.51 -22.41 -7.55
C GLU A 21 -2.30 -22.76 -6.07
N ARG A 22 -1.15 -23.37 -5.74
CA ARG A 22 -0.80 -23.69 -4.36
C ARG A 22 -0.71 -22.43 -3.51
N VAL A 23 -0.02 -21.39 -3.99
CA VAL A 23 0.07 -20.10 -3.28
C VAL A 23 -1.29 -19.43 -3.13
N ARG A 24 -2.08 -19.40 -4.20
CA ARG A 24 -3.45 -18.87 -4.17
C ARG A 24 -4.28 -19.52 -3.07
N LYS A 25 -4.29 -20.85 -3.03
CA LYS A 25 -5.05 -21.62 -2.05
C LYS A 25 -4.65 -21.24 -0.63
N VAL A 26 -3.35 -21.13 -0.35
CA VAL A 26 -2.84 -20.73 0.96
C VAL A 26 -3.32 -19.33 1.35
N ILE A 27 -3.23 -18.35 0.44
CA ILE A 27 -3.64 -16.96 0.71
C ILE A 27 -5.15 -16.88 0.94
N GLU A 28 -5.95 -17.50 0.08
CA GLU A 28 -7.42 -17.52 0.20
C GLU A 28 -7.86 -18.24 1.49
N ASP A 29 -7.23 -19.35 1.86
CA ASP A 29 -7.54 -20.08 3.09
C ASP A 29 -7.17 -19.26 4.35
N ALA A 30 -6.06 -18.52 4.31
CA ALA A 30 -5.67 -17.62 5.39
C ALA A 30 -6.64 -16.44 5.54
N GLU A 31 -7.07 -15.82 4.43
CA GLU A 31 -8.05 -14.73 4.42
C GLU A 31 -9.44 -15.20 4.90
N LYS A 32 -9.90 -16.40 4.48
CA LYS A 32 -11.16 -16.99 4.96
C LYS A 32 -11.14 -17.21 6.48
N LYS A 33 -10.05 -17.77 7.00
CA LYS A 33 -9.89 -17.97 8.45
C LYS A 33 -9.95 -16.66 9.23
N PHE A 34 -9.32 -15.60 8.71
CA PHE A 34 -9.34 -14.28 9.35
C PHE A 34 -10.72 -13.61 9.30
N THR A 35 -11.40 -13.67 8.14
CA THR A 35 -12.67 -12.98 7.96
C THR A 35 -13.86 -13.70 8.61
N GLY A 36 -13.71 -14.96 9.00
CA GLY A 36 -14.79 -15.79 9.54
C GLY A 36 -15.92 -16.07 8.54
N ARG A 37 -15.77 -15.64 7.28
CA ARG A 37 -16.78 -15.82 6.22
C ARG A 37 -16.63 -17.20 5.60
N LYS A 38 -17.74 -17.94 5.52
CA LYS A 38 -17.81 -19.27 4.87
C LYS A 38 -17.87 -19.18 3.34
N ASP A 39 -18.20 -18.02 2.78
CA ASP A 39 -18.62 -17.90 1.38
C ASP A 39 -17.57 -17.25 0.45
N GLY A 40 -16.82 -18.10 -0.24
CA GLY A 40 -16.62 -18.18 -1.71
C GLY A 40 -16.26 -16.97 -2.61
N LYS A 41 -16.26 -15.71 -2.17
CA LYS A 41 -15.85 -14.59 -3.06
C LYS A 41 -14.33 -14.49 -3.13
N ALA A 42 -13.81 -14.13 -4.32
CA ALA A 42 -12.39 -13.94 -4.54
C ALA A 42 -11.82 -12.96 -3.48
N GLY A 43 -10.75 -13.39 -2.82
CA GLY A 43 -10.12 -12.63 -1.76
C GLY A 43 -9.55 -11.31 -2.25
N PHE A 44 -9.76 -10.22 -1.49
CA PHE A 44 -9.17 -8.92 -1.82
C PHE A 44 -7.65 -8.99 -1.76
N LEU A 45 -7.13 -9.86 -0.88
CA LEU A 45 -5.69 -10.09 -0.78
C LEU A 45 -5.15 -10.78 -2.04
N TRP A 46 -5.85 -11.79 -2.57
CA TRP A 46 -5.38 -12.48 -3.78
C TRP A 46 -5.39 -11.58 -5.02
N GLU A 47 -6.45 -10.81 -5.24
CA GLU A 47 -6.49 -9.86 -6.35
C GLU A 47 -5.33 -8.86 -6.28
N HIS A 48 -5.09 -8.30 -5.10
CA HIS A 48 -3.95 -7.44 -4.84
C HIS A 48 -2.62 -8.14 -5.13
N THR A 49 -2.40 -9.33 -4.58
CA THR A 49 -1.19 -10.12 -4.79
C THR A 49 -0.90 -10.33 -6.27
N VAL A 50 -1.91 -10.62 -7.08
CA VAL A 50 -1.67 -10.82 -8.51
C VAL A 50 -1.34 -9.52 -9.24
N LEU A 51 -1.99 -8.40 -8.89
CA LEU A 51 -1.63 -7.10 -9.46
C LEU A 51 -0.17 -6.73 -9.14
N VAL A 52 0.27 -6.93 -7.90
CA VAL A 52 1.68 -6.73 -7.50
C VAL A 52 2.59 -7.67 -8.25
N THR A 53 2.23 -8.94 -8.39
CA THR A 53 3.05 -9.94 -9.09
C THR A 53 3.25 -9.60 -10.56
N GLY A 54 2.16 -9.23 -11.26
CA GLY A 54 2.25 -8.79 -12.65
C GLY A 54 3.09 -7.53 -12.83
N GLN A 55 3.00 -6.59 -11.89
CA GLN A 55 3.80 -5.37 -11.90
C GLN A 55 5.28 -5.65 -11.60
N ALA A 56 5.59 -6.47 -10.60
CA ALA A 56 6.94 -6.88 -10.21
C ALA A 56 7.66 -7.61 -11.36
N PHE A 57 6.96 -8.53 -12.02
CA PHE A 57 7.50 -9.25 -13.18
C PHE A 57 7.91 -8.31 -14.31
N LYS A 58 7.08 -7.31 -14.64
CA LYS A 58 7.37 -6.30 -15.67
C LYS A 58 8.51 -5.36 -15.27
N LEU A 59 8.52 -4.92 -14.02
CA LEU A 59 9.58 -4.07 -13.49
C LEU A 59 10.93 -4.80 -13.52
N ALA A 60 10.97 -6.06 -13.07
CA ALA A 60 12.18 -6.87 -13.07
C ALA A 60 12.77 -7.02 -14.49
N LYS A 61 11.93 -7.31 -15.49
CA LYS A 61 12.37 -7.33 -16.90
C LYS A 61 12.99 -6.00 -17.35
N THR A 62 12.38 -4.88 -16.95
CA THR A 62 12.86 -3.54 -17.31
C THR A 62 14.17 -3.18 -16.60
N GLU A 63 14.31 -3.62 -15.35
CA GLU A 63 15.51 -3.43 -14.52
C GLU A 63 16.60 -4.48 -14.80
N LYS A 64 16.38 -5.41 -15.75
CA LYS A 64 17.27 -6.53 -16.10
C LYS A 64 17.57 -7.45 -14.90
N GLU A 65 16.59 -7.62 -14.03
CA GLU A 65 16.62 -8.53 -12.88
C GLU A 65 15.85 -9.82 -13.20
N ASN A 66 16.00 -10.85 -12.36
CA ASN A 66 15.27 -12.11 -12.53
C ASN A 66 13.76 -11.90 -12.30
N ALA A 67 12.99 -11.93 -13.39
CA ALA A 67 11.56 -11.68 -13.38
C ALA A 67 10.76 -12.76 -12.66
N ASP A 68 11.16 -14.03 -12.78
CA ASP A 68 10.49 -15.13 -12.11
C ASP A 68 10.67 -15.05 -10.61
N LEU A 69 11.89 -14.78 -10.12
CA LEU A 69 12.13 -14.60 -8.69
C LEU A 69 11.42 -13.36 -8.13
N ALA A 70 11.31 -12.27 -8.91
CA ALA A 70 10.52 -11.11 -8.51
C ALA A 70 9.03 -11.46 -8.41
N ALA A 71 8.49 -12.25 -9.35
CA ALA A 71 7.11 -12.71 -9.32
C ALA A 71 6.86 -13.65 -8.14
N VAL A 72 7.73 -14.63 -7.89
CA VAL A 72 7.62 -15.52 -6.71
C VAL A 72 7.67 -14.70 -5.42
N THR A 73 8.61 -13.75 -5.30
CA THR A 73 8.69 -12.88 -4.12
C THR A 73 7.40 -12.06 -3.94
N ALA A 74 6.86 -11.49 -5.03
CA ALA A 74 5.59 -10.75 -4.99
C ALA A 74 4.38 -11.63 -4.64
N LEU A 75 4.35 -12.90 -5.06
CA LEU A 75 3.27 -13.83 -4.69
C LEU A 75 3.17 -14.03 -3.17
N PHE A 76 4.30 -13.97 -2.46
CA PHE A 76 4.34 -14.19 -1.01
C PHE A 76 4.39 -12.92 -0.17
N HIS A 77 4.55 -11.72 -0.74
CA HIS A 77 4.87 -10.51 0.02
C HIS A 77 3.90 -10.26 1.21
N ASP A 78 2.60 -10.42 0.95
CA ASP A 78 1.53 -10.21 1.92
C ASP A 78 0.98 -11.53 2.51
N ALA A 79 1.59 -12.68 2.20
CA ALA A 79 1.06 -14.00 2.58
C ALA A 79 1.15 -14.28 4.10
N GLY A 80 2.06 -13.62 4.81
CA GLY A 80 2.20 -13.69 6.27
C GLY A 80 1.21 -12.81 7.06
N LYS A 81 0.40 -11.99 6.36
CA LYS A 81 -0.50 -11.01 6.98
C LYS A 81 -1.57 -11.60 7.90
N PHE A 82 -1.93 -12.85 7.66
CA PHE A 82 -2.94 -13.59 8.43
C PHE A 82 -2.38 -14.84 9.11
N ASP A 83 -1.06 -14.90 9.38
CA ASP A 83 -0.44 -16.04 10.06
C ASP A 83 -1.15 -16.34 11.39
N GLY A 84 -1.70 -17.55 11.52
CA GLY A 84 -2.51 -17.97 12.66
C GLY A 84 -3.90 -17.32 12.79
N GLY A 85 -4.48 -16.80 11.70
CA GLY A 85 -5.84 -16.25 11.68
C GLY A 85 -6.00 -14.91 12.40
N ARG A 86 -4.89 -14.23 12.72
CA ARG A 86 -4.89 -12.96 13.43
C ARG A 86 -4.16 -11.89 12.62
N TYR A 87 -4.71 -10.69 12.63
CA TYR A 87 -4.09 -9.50 12.03
C TYR A 87 -3.30 -8.75 13.11
N HIS A 88 -2.00 -8.51 12.89
CA HIS A 88 -1.07 -7.88 13.85
C HIS A 88 -0.99 -8.53 15.24
N ALA A 89 -1.08 -9.85 15.35
CA ALA A 89 -0.86 -10.51 16.64
C ALA A 89 0.62 -10.44 17.07
N GLY A 90 0.91 -9.58 18.06
CA GLY A 90 2.11 -9.69 18.89
C GLY A 90 3.38 -9.02 18.36
N ARG A 91 3.29 -7.85 17.70
CA ARG A 91 4.46 -7.08 17.18
C ARG A 91 5.38 -7.89 16.24
N LYS A 92 4.95 -9.05 15.75
CA LYS A 92 5.73 -9.88 14.82
C LYS A 92 5.67 -9.26 13.42
N PRO A 93 6.82 -9.03 12.76
CA PRO A 93 6.84 -8.60 11.35
C PRO A 93 6.14 -9.64 10.46
N GLU A 94 5.22 -9.19 9.60
CA GLU A 94 4.45 -10.06 8.69
C GLU A 94 5.39 -10.78 7.70
N GLU A 95 6.53 -10.15 7.42
CA GLU A 95 7.54 -10.57 6.45
C GLU A 95 8.23 -11.87 6.88
N GLU A 96 8.38 -12.10 8.18
CA GLU A 96 8.93 -13.36 8.68
C GLU A 96 7.89 -14.48 8.54
N GLY A 97 6.60 -14.17 8.68
CA GLY A 97 5.50 -15.09 8.33
C GLY A 97 5.51 -15.43 6.84
N SER A 98 5.59 -14.42 5.97
CA SER A 98 5.69 -14.57 4.52
C SER A 98 6.90 -15.41 4.13
N ALA A 99 8.07 -15.16 4.72
CA ALA A 99 9.30 -15.88 4.45
C ALA A 99 9.25 -17.36 4.88
N ARG A 100 8.73 -17.65 6.08
CA ARG A 100 8.53 -19.04 6.54
C ARG A 100 7.57 -19.81 5.64
N LEU A 101 6.48 -19.16 5.22
CA LEU A 101 5.51 -19.77 4.35
C LEU A 101 6.09 -20.02 2.95
N ALA A 102 6.77 -19.02 2.38
CA ALA A 102 7.42 -19.12 1.08
C ALA A 102 8.41 -20.28 1.05
N ARG A 103 9.28 -20.39 2.07
CA ARG A 103 10.24 -21.50 2.18
C ARG A 103 9.54 -22.86 2.03
N ARG A 104 8.53 -23.11 2.88
CA ARG A 104 7.81 -24.39 2.91
C ARG A 104 7.16 -24.73 1.57
N VAL A 105 6.37 -23.79 1.03
CA VAL A 105 5.62 -24.02 -0.21
C VAL A 105 6.55 -24.20 -1.41
N LEU A 106 7.68 -23.50 -1.44
CA LEU A 106 8.65 -23.60 -2.53
C LEU A 106 9.48 -24.88 -2.46
N GLU A 107 9.87 -25.33 -1.25
CA GLU A 107 10.52 -26.63 -1.03
C GLU A 107 9.58 -27.79 -1.47
N GLU A 108 8.31 -27.76 -1.07
CA GLU A 108 7.28 -28.72 -1.51
C GLU A 108 7.03 -28.67 -3.03
N SER A 109 7.30 -27.53 -3.66
CA SER A 109 7.14 -27.34 -5.11
C SER A 109 8.40 -27.69 -5.92
N GLY A 110 9.46 -28.18 -5.26
CA GLY A 110 10.70 -28.62 -5.89
C GLY A 110 11.58 -27.50 -6.43
N LEU A 111 11.41 -26.25 -5.97
CA LEU A 111 12.26 -25.14 -6.42
C LEU A 111 13.68 -25.27 -5.85
N GLY A 112 14.69 -24.82 -6.59
CA GLY A 112 16.09 -24.92 -6.15
C GLY A 112 16.37 -24.12 -4.88
N MET A 113 17.19 -24.67 -3.98
CA MET A 113 17.50 -24.05 -2.67
C MET A 113 18.14 -22.66 -2.78
N ALA A 114 18.90 -22.39 -3.85
CA ALA A 114 19.49 -21.07 -4.10
C ALA A 114 18.39 -20.01 -4.35
N ASP A 115 17.41 -20.35 -5.19
CA ASP A 115 16.27 -19.48 -5.52
C ASP A 115 15.34 -19.27 -4.32
N ILE A 116 15.07 -20.33 -3.56
CA ILE A 116 14.35 -20.24 -2.29
C ILE A 116 15.08 -19.28 -1.34
N GLY A 117 16.41 -19.38 -1.27
CA GLY A 117 17.25 -18.48 -0.50
C GLY A 117 17.10 -17.02 -0.93
N HIS A 118 17.08 -16.74 -2.24
CA HIS A 118 16.86 -15.39 -2.78
C HIS A 118 15.51 -14.81 -2.37
N VAL A 119 14.43 -15.58 -2.57
CA VAL A 119 13.06 -15.17 -2.25
C VAL A 119 12.91 -14.89 -0.75
N VAL A 120 13.38 -15.79 0.10
CA VAL A 120 13.29 -15.66 1.57
C VAL A 120 14.05 -14.43 2.07
N ARG A 121 15.25 -14.16 1.54
CA ARG A 121 16.01 -12.95 1.89
C ARG A 121 15.31 -11.68 1.40
N ALA A 122 14.73 -11.71 0.20
CA ALA A 122 13.99 -10.57 -0.35
C ALA A 122 12.75 -10.23 0.48
N LEU A 123 11.94 -11.23 0.85
CA LEU A 123 10.76 -11.05 1.69
C LEU A 123 11.11 -10.39 3.03
N ARG A 124 12.15 -10.88 3.71
CA ARG A 124 12.65 -10.28 4.96
C ARG A 124 13.12 -8.84 4.80
N SER A 125 13.66 -8.50 3.62
CA SER A 125 14.21 -7.17 3.33
C SER A 125 13.14 -6.14 2.93
N LEU A 126 11.86 -6.53 2.76
CA LEU A 126 10.80 -5.61 2.35
C LEU A 126 10.57 -4.50 3.39
N TYR A 127 10.60 -4.84 4.69
CA TYR A 127 10.34 -3.92 5.80
C TYR A 127 11.49 -3.77 6.79
N ALA A 128 12.43 -4.72 6.82
CA ALA A 128 13.67 -4.60 7.58
C ALA A 128 14.85 -4.55 6.59
N PRO A 129 15.03 -3.43 5.85
CA PRO A 129 16.17 -3.30 4.95
C PRO A 129 17.44 -3.36 5.80
N GLY A 130 18.20 -4.45 5.64
CA GLY A 130 19.53 -4.56 6.18
C GLY A 130 20.47 -3.50 5.58
N PRO A 131 21.75 -3.48 5.98
CA PRO A 131 22.72 -2.52 5.45
C PRO A 131 22.94 -2.66 3.94
N ALA A 132 22.67 -3.85 3.38
CA ALA A 132 22.74 -4.11 1.94
C ALA A 132 21.36 -4.03 1.28
N ARG A 133 21.28 -3.32 0.16
CA ARG A 133 20.08 -3.29 -0.68
C ARG A 133 19.79 -4.65 -1.28
N ASN A 134 18.52 -5.03 -1.30
CA ASN A 134 18.04 -6.24 -1.96
C ASN A 134 17.20 -5.85 -3.18
N ARG A 135 17.70 -6.15 -4.39
CA ARG A 135 17.07 -5.73 -5.65
C ARG A 135 15.67 -6.30 -5.87
N LEU A 136 15.44 -7.55 -5.47
CA LEU A 136 14.11 -8.16 -5.54
C LEU A 136 13.14 -7.48 -4.57
N ALA A 137 13.60 -7.16 -3.35
CA ALA A 137 12.79 -6.42 -2.39
C ALA A 137 12.46 -5.01 -2.89
N ASP A 138 13.41 -4.31 -3.51
CA ASP A 138 13.20 -2.98 -4.10
C ASP A 138 12.16 -3.03 -5.24
N ILE A 139 12.21 -4.05 -6.10
CA ILE A 139 11.23 -4.25 -7.17
C ILE A 139 9.84 -4.54 -6.61
N VAL A 140 9.73 -5.44 -5.63
CA VAL A 140 8.43 -5.83 -5.05
C VAL A 140 7.84 -4.69 -4.25
N HIS A 141 8.66 -3.93 -3.51
CA HIS A 141 8.25 -2.68 -2.87
C HIS A 141 7.63 -1.71 -3.90
N ASP A 142 8.33 -1.43 -5.00
CA ASP A 142 7.84 -0.52 -6.02
C ASP A 142 6.56 -1.03 -6.69
N ALA A 143 6.49 -2.34 -6.97
CA ALA A 143 5.31 -2.97 -7.54
C ALA A 143 4.08 -2.83 -6.62
N ASP A 144 4.28 -2.99 -5.32
CA ASP A 144 3.22 -2.84 -4.32
C ASP A 144 2.61 -1.44 -4.34
N PHE A 145 3.45 -0.42 -4.25
CA PHE A 145 3.00 0.98 -4.29
C PHE A 145 2.35 1.36 -5.63
N LEU A 146 2.91 0.91 -6.76
CA LEU A 146 2.34 1.20 -8.09
C LEU A 146 0.97 0.56 -8.30
N SER A 147 0.74 -0.63 -7.72
CA SER A 147 -0.55 -1.34 -7.79
C SER A 147 -1.68 -0.58 -7.08
N LYS A 148 -1.33 0.22 -6.06
CA LYS A 148 -2.25 1.03 -5.25
C LYS A 148 -2.34 2.49 -5.73
N SER A 149 -1.77 2.82 -6.89
CA SER A 149 -1.61 4.20 -7.36
C SER A 149 -2.21 4.48 -8.75
N GLY A 150 -2.44 5.75 -9.07
CA GLY A 150 -3.13 6.19 -10.29
C GLY A 150 -4.61 5.80 -10.28
N TYR A 151 -5.22 5.61 -11.46
CA TYR A 151 -6.65 5.29 -11.56
C TYR A 151 -7.08 3.99 -10.86
N LEU A 152 -6.21 2.97 -10.81
CA LEU A 152 -6.48 1.77 -10.01
C LEU A 152 -6.46 2.06 -8.50
N GLY A 153 -5.58 2.96 -8.05
CA GLY A 153 -5.57 3.46 -6.68
C GLY A 153 -6.88 4.18 -6.33
N VAL A 154 -7.35 5.03 -7.24
CA VAL A 154 -8.66 5.71 -7.13
C VAL A 154 -9.81 4.70 -7.03
N ALA A 155 -9.87 3.71 -7.91
CA ALA A 155 -10.93 2.69 -7.84
C ALA A 155 -10.88 1.92 -6.50
N ASN A 156 -9.68 1.53 -6.06
CA ASN A 156 -9.47 0.86 -4.78
C ASN A 156 -9.85 1.73 -3.58
N PHE A 157 -9.66 3.04 -3.65
CA PHE A 157 -10.07 3.98 -2.62
C PHE A 157 -11.59 3.93 -2.39
N PHE A 158 -12.39 3.99 -3.46
CA PHE A 158 -13.85 3.92 -3.35
C PHE A 158 -14.33 2.53 -2.91
N VAL A 159 -13.81 1.46 -3.52
CA VAL A 159 -14.16 0.08 -3.12
C VAL A 159 -13.90 -0.15 -1.63
N LYS A 160 -12.72 0.24 -1.13
CA LYS A 160 -12.38 0.09 0.29
C LYS A 160 -13.21 0.99 1.20
N SER A 161 -13.59 2.19 0.74
CA SER A 161 -14.42 3.10 1.53
C SER A 161 -15.82 2.54 1.70
N THR A 162 -16.45 2.07 0.62
CA THR A 162 -17.79 1.46 0.65
C THR A 162 -17.81 0.20 1.49
N LEU A 163 -16.81 -0.69 1.37
CA LEU A 163 -16.72 -1.91 2.18
C LEU A 163 -16.54 -1.65 3.68
N ARG A 164 -16.11 -0.43 4.04
CA ARG A 164 -15.97 0.02 5.43
C ARG A 164 -17.16 0.87 5.90
N GLY A 165 -18.25 0.88 5.13
CA GLY A 165 -19.48 1.59 5.48
C GLY A 165 -19.37 3.11 5.38
N ARG A 166 -18.46 3.64 4.56
CA ARG A 166 -18.25 5.08 4.42
C ARG A 166 -18.97 5.61 3.19
N ASN A 167 -19.62 6.76 3.36
CA ASN A 167 -20.14 7.56 2.26
C ASN A 167 -19.01 8.42 1.65
N LEU A 168 -19.34 9.19 0.61
CA LEU A 168 -18.37 10.04 -0.11
C LEU A 168 -17.76 11.12 0.80
N GLU A 169 -18.57 11.77 1.64
CA GLU A 169 -18.12 12.82 2.55
C GLU A 169 -17.10 12.28 3.58
N ALA A 170 -17.44 11.21 4.30
CA ALA A 170 -16.57 10.59 5.29
C ALA A 170 -15.28 10.06 4.63
N ALA A 171 -15.38 9.45 3.45
CA ALA A 171 -14.22 9.01 2.69
C ALA A 171 -13.30 10.20 2.32
N ALA A 172 -13.89 11.32 1.87
CA ALA A 172 -13.16 12.51 1.50
C ALA A 172 -12.42 13.13 2.69
N MET A 173 -13.14 13.38 3.78
CA MET A 173 -12.61 14.07 4.95
C MET A 173 -11.59 13.24 5.74
N GLU A 174 -11.84 11.93 5.92
CA GLU A 174 -10.99 11.11 6.79
C GLU A 174 -9.76 10.51 6.07
N TYR A 175 -9.85 10.29 4.75
CA TYR A 175 -8.86 9.48 4.04
C TYR A 175 -8.20 10.14 2.83
N LEU A 176 -8.75 11.18 2.22
CA LEU A 176 -8.08 11.81 1.06
C LEU A 176 -6.76 12.47 1.43
N SER A 177 -6.57 12.93 2.66
CA SER A 177 -5.26 13.40 3.13
C SER A 177 -4.17 12.34 2.94
N ARG A 178 -4.49 11.08 3.26
CA ARG A 178 -3.59 9.95 3.03
C ARG A 178 -3.36 9.74 1.54
N GLU A 179 -4.44 9.60 0.75
CA GLU A 179 -4.34 9.27 -0.67
C GLU A 179 -3.57 10.35 -1.45
N LEU A 180 -3.84 11.63 -1.20
CA LEU A 180 -3.11 12.75 -1.81
C LEU A 180 -1.65 12.82 -1.35
N THR A 181 -1.37 12.53 -0.07
CA THR A 181 0.00 12.48 0.42
C THR A 181 0.79 11.41 -0.33
N TYR A 182 0.31 10.17 -0.36
CA TYR A 182 1.00 9.08 -1.07
C TYR A 182 1.09 9.31 -2.57
N ALA A 183 0.03 9.85 -3.21
CA ALA A 183 0.07 10.22 -4.62
C ALA A 183 1.14 11.28 -4.89
N SER A 184 1.27 12.30 -4.03
CA SER A 184 2.21 13.42 -4.23
C SER A 184 3.68 13.03 -4.12
N VAL A 185 4.00 12.06 -3.26
CA VAL A 185 5.40 11.62 -3.05
C VAL A 185 5.74 10.32 -3.77
N LEU A 186 4.79 9.72 -4.49
CA LEU A 186 4.95 8.40 -5.10
C LEU A 186 6.28 8.25 -5.88
N PRO A 187 6.69 9.19 -6.76
CA PRO A 187 7.95 9.05 -7.50
C PRO A 187 9.18 9.06 -6.59
N ALA A 188 9.18 9.87 -5.53
CA ALA A 188 10.27 9.94 -4.57
C ALA A 188 10.36 8.68 -3.69
N ASN A 189 9.25 7.96 -3.52
CA ASN A 189 9.18 6.72 -2.76
C ASN A 189 9.65 5.49 -3.57
N MET A 190 9.83 5.59 -4.89
CA MET A 190 10.25 4.45 -5.71
C MET A 190 11.76 4.19 -5.65
N ARG A 191 12.14 2.92 -5.48
CA ARG A 191 13.51 2.47 -5.29
C ARG A 191 14.22 2.19 -6.62
N THR A 192 13.49 1.82 -7.68
CA THR A 192 14.00 1.51 -9.02
C THR A 192 13.74 2.64 -10.04
N ALA A 193 14.54 2.69 -11.12
CA ALA A 193 14.42 3.74 -12.12
C ALA A 193 13.19 3.55 -13.01
N ALA A 194 12.87 2.29 -13.37
CA ALA A 194 11.66 1.92 -14.09
C ALA A 194 10.41 2.32 -13.31
N ALA A 195 10.37 2.04 -12.00
CA ALA A 195 9.23 2.42 -11.18
C ALA A 195 9.09 3.92 -11.02
N ARG A 196 10.19 4.67 -10.82
CA ARG A 196 10.16 6.15 -10.76
C ARG A 196 9.46 6.78 -11.97
N ARG A 197 9.74 6.27 -13.18
CA ARG A 197 9.09 6.73 -14.42
C ARG A 197 7.59 6.44 -14.45
N LEU A 198 7.18 5.23 -14.07
CA LEU A 198 5.76 4.86 -14.01
C LEU A 198 5.02 5.62 -12.91
N ALA A 199 5.67 5.82 -11.76
CA ALA A 199 5.15 6.56 -10.62
C ALA A 199 4.87 8.02 -10.97
N ALA A 200 5.73 8.67 -11.76
CA ALA A 200 5.50 10.06 -12.19
C ALA A 200 4.15 10.21 -12.90
N LYS A 201 3.84 9.31 -13.84
CA LYS A 201 2.55 9.29 -14.54
C LYS A 201 1.39 9.00 -13.58
N LYS A 202 1.49 7.92 -12.79
CA LYS A 202 0.43 7.52 -11.84
C LYS A 202 0.15 8.58 -10.77
N SER A 203 1.20 9.27 -10.30
CA SER A 203 1.11 10.39 -9.38
C SER A 203 0.28 11.52 -10.00
N ALA A 204 0.64 11.95 -11.22
CA ALA A 204 -0.08 12.99 -11.94
C ALA A 204 -1.56 12.62 -12.15
N ASP A 205 -1.85 11.39 -12.57
CA ASP A 205 -3.21 10.92 -12.80
C ASP A 205 -4.05 10.87 -11.52
N GLY A 206 -3.50 10.34 -10.42
CA GLY A 206 -4.19 10.29 -9.13
C GLY A 206 -4.46 11.69 -8.55
N LEU A 207 -3.46 12.57 -8.59
CA LEU A 207 -3.61 13.96 -8.12
C LEU A 207 -4.65 14.73 -8.94
N ARG A 208 -4.66 14.55 -10.26
CA ARG A 208 -5.65 15.16 -11.15
C ARG A 208 -7.05 14.70 -10.79
N PHE A 209 -7.26 13.39 -10.69
CA PHE A 209 -8.56 12.83 -10.32
C PHE A 209 -9.07 13.39 -8.99
N PHE A 210 -8.26 13.31 -7.93
CA PHE A 210 -8.73 13.73 -6.60
C PHE A 210 -8.98 15.23 -6.52
N LYS A 211 -8.22 16.07 -7.23
CA LYS A 211 -8.50 17.51 -7.31
C LYS A 211 -9.82 17.80 -8.02
N SER A 212 -10.07 17.15 -9.15
CA SER A 212 -11.35 17.28 -9.88
C SER A 212 -12.52 16.76 -9.04
N TYR A 213 -12.33 15.63 -8.35
CA TYR A 213 -13.34 15.06 -7.46
C TYR A 213 -13.69 15.99 -6.30
N LEU A 214 -12.70 16.65 -5.67
CA LEU A 214 -12.95 17.63 -4.61
C LEU A 214 -13.73 18.86 -5.14
N ALA A 215 -13.43 19.32 -6.36
CA ALA A 215 -14.17 20.41 -6.99
C ALA A 215 -15.63 20.02 -7.26
N GLU A 216 -15.87 18.81 -7.77
CA GLU A 216 -17.21 18.28 -8.06
C GLU A 216 -18.02 18.03 -6.78
N LEU A 217 -17.38 17.57 -5.69
CA LEU A 217 -18.00 17.47 -4.37
C LEU A 217 -18.46 18.83 -3.84
N ASN A 218 -17.66 19.88 -4.06
CA ASN A 218 -18.06 21.23 -3.69
C ASN A 218 -19.28 21.70 -4.50
N GLU A 219 -19.25 21.51 -5.83
CA GLU A 219 -20.34 21.91 -6.71
C GLU A 219 -21.65 21.16 -6.43
N SER A 220 -21.57 19.84 -6.21
CA SER A 220 -22.75 18.96 -6.12
C SER A 220 -23.31 18.85 -4.71
N HIS A 221 -22.45 18.92 -3.69
CA HIS A 221 -22.83 18.68 -2.29
C HIS A 221 -22.53 19.86 -1.36
N GLY A 222 -21.99 20.97 -1.87
CA GLY A 222 -21.55 22.10 -1.03
C GLY A 222 -20.38 21.77 -0.12
N LEU A 223 -19.68 20.66 -0.39
CA LEU A 223 -18.59 20.16 0.44
C LEU A 223 -17.28 20.87 0.05
N ASP A 224 -17.10 22.09 0.53
CA ASP A 224 -15.91 22.91 0.28
C ASP A 224 -14.70 22.36 1.06
N LEU A 225 -13.86 21.57 0.39
CA LEU A 225 -12.65 20.95 0.94
C LEU A 225 -11.41 21.48 0.22
N ALA A 226 -10.49 22.04 1.00
CA ALA A 226 -9.22 22.54 0.51
C ALA A 226 -8.08 21.54 0.78
N VAL A 227 -7.15 21.44 -0.17
CA VAL A 227 -5.90 20.70 0.00
C VAL A 227 -4.80 21.65 0.48
N ARG A 228 -4.27 21.41 1.67
CA ARG A 228 -3.14 22.17 2.24
C ARG A 228 -1.91 21.29 2.32
N ALA A 229 -0.82 21.73 1.67
CA ALA A 229 0.47 21.08 1.83
C ALA A 229 1.16 21.59 3.09
N VAL A 230 1.59 20.70 3.98
CA VAL A 230 2.30 21.05 5.21
C VAL A 230 3.57 20.22 5.38
N ASP A 231 4.60 20.84 5.94
CA ASP A 231 5.83 20.14 6.31
C ASP A 231 5.74 19.63 7.74
N VAL A 232 5.85 18.32 7.91
CA VAL A 232 5.80 17.63 9.20
C VAL A 232 7.22 17.24 9.59
N ARG A 233 7.62 17.55 10.83
CA ARG A 233 8.90 17.07 11.38
C ARG A 233 8.81 15.58 11.67
N ARG A 234 9.78 14.80 11.20
CA ARG A 234 9.86 13.37 11.52
C ARG A 234 10.51 13.12 12.88
N ALA A 235 10.06 12.11 13.59
CA ALA A 235 10.64 11.59 14.81
C ALA A 235 11.97 10.85 14.50
N GLY A 236 13.12 11.47 14.82
CA GLY A 236 14.44 10.84 14.64
C GLY A 236 15.62 11.79 14.85
N ALA A 237 16.84 11.23 14.83
CA ALA A 237 18.10 11.94 15.14
C ALA A 237 18.53 12.99 14.09
N ARG A 238 17.91 13.01 12.91
CA ARG A 238 18.14 14.04 11.88
C ARG A 238 16.82 14.73 11.54
N PRO A 239 16.76 16.07 11.53
CA PRO A 239 15.54 16.81 11.22
C PRO A 239 15.21 16.71 9.72
N ARG A 240 14.59 15.59 9.31
CA ARG A 240 13.96 15.47 7.99
C ARG A 240 12.51 15.92 8.10
N LYS A 241 12.06 16.74 7.15
CA LYS A 241 10.66 17.12 6.99
C LYS A 241 9.99 16.20 5.98
N ALA A 242 8.75 15.79 6.24
CA ALA A 242 7.88 15.11 5.29
C ALA A 242 6.80 16.09 4.83
N ARG A 243 6.68 16.29 3.52
CA ARG A 243 5.61 17.10 2.95
C ARG A 243 4.36 16.24 2.81
N VAL A 244 3.28 16.63 3.47
CA VAL A 244 1.99 15.91 3.46
C VAL A 244 0.88 16.81 2.94
N SER A 245 -0.15 16.19 2.37
CA SER A 245 -1.38 16.87 1.93
C SER A 245 -2.48 16.65 2.96
N LEU A 246 -3.02 17.72 3.52
CA LEU A 246 -4.18 17.70 4.42
C LEU A 246 -5.41 18.19 3.67
N VAL A 247 -6.47 17.39 3.69
CA VAL A 247 -7.78 17.72 3.12
C VAL A 247 -8.70 18.14 4.25
N MET A 248 -9.14 19.38 4.23
CA MET A 248 -10.02 19.91 5.28
C MET A 248 -10.85 21.08 4.76
N PRO A 249 -12.04 21.32 5.35
CA PRO A 249 -12.80 22.53 5.06
C PRO A 249 -11.99 23.79 5.43
N PRO A 250 -12.10 24.89 4.66
CA PRO A 250 -11.38 26.13 4.95
C PRO A 250 -11.83 26.79 6.26
N SER A 251 -13.10 26.58 6.65
CA SER A 251 -13.74 27.07 7.88
C SER A 251 -14.56 25.97 8.57
N CYS A 252 -14.99 26.20 9.81
CA CYS A 252 -15.82 25.26 10.53
C CYS A 252 -17.24 25.21 9.95
N GLY A 253 -17.71 24.03 9.54
CA GLY A 253 -19.07 23.87 9.02
C GLY A 253 -20.19 24.18 10.02
N ALA A 254 -19.91 24.14 11.32
CA ALA A 254 -20.90 24.41 12.36
C ALA A 254 -21.08 25.91 12.68
N CYS A 255 -20.04 26.73 12.54
CA CYS A 255 -20.07 28.13 12.98
C CYS A 255 -19.29 29.12 12.10
N GLY A 256 -18.68 28.66 11.01
CA GLY A 256 -17.81 29.47 10.14
C GLY A 256 -16.45 29.84 10.75
N GLY A 257 -16.16 29.45 11.99
CA GLY A 257 -14.92 29.79 12.69
C GLY A 257 -13.66 29.18 12.06
N LYS A 258 -12.50 29.77 12.36
CA LYS A 258 -11.19 29.31 11.87
C LYS A 258 -10.75 28.02 12.59
N TRP A 259 -10.01 27.18 11.85
CA TRP A 259 -9.39 25.98 12.39
C TRP A 259 -8.00 26.26 12.94
N GLU A 260 -7.76 25.88 14.19
CA GLU A 260 -6.44 25.69 14.77
C GLU A 260 -5.95 24.27 14.44
N THR A 261 -4.70 24.13 14.00
CA THR A 261 -4.13 22.84 13.56
C THR A 261 -2.95 22.46 14.44
N ALA A 262 -2.96 21.24 14.97
CA ALA A 262 -1.85 20.62 15.68
C ALA A 262 -1.39 19.37 14.93
N LEU A 263 -0.08 19.22 14.73
CA LEU A 263 0.53 18.09 14.03
C LEU A 263 1.47 17.35 14.98
N ARG A 264 1.30 16.05 15.10
CA ARG A 264 2.15 15.18 15.93
C ARG A 264 2.59 13.98 15.11
N THR A 265 3.84 13.57 15.31
CA THR A 265 4.36 12.30 14.77
C THR A 265 4.68 11.34 15.90
N GLU A 266 4.34 10.08 15.72
CA GLU A 266 4.66 9.01 16.66
C GLU A 266 5.36 7.86 15.95
N LYS A 267 6.43 7.33 16.57
CA LYS A 267 7.13 6.16 16.04
C LYS A 267 6.33 4.90 16.38
N GLY A 268 5.64 4.34 15.39
CA GLY A 268 4.97 3.05 15.50
C GLY A 268 5.90 1.86 15.30
N VAL A 269 5.33 0.66 15.39
CA VAL A 269 6.06 -0.61 15.17
C VAL A 269 6.50 -0.78 13.72
N LYS A 270 5.64 -0.40 12.77
CA LYS A 270 5.89 -0.56 11.32
C LYS A 270 6.27 0.73 10.62
N CYS A 271 5.59 1.81 10.99
CA CYS A 271 5.70 3.10 10.32
C CYS A 271 5.72 4.20 11.37
N GLU A 272 6.21 5.36 10.97
CA GLU A 272 5.97 6.59 11.68
C GLU A 272 4.58 7.11 11.31
N THR A 273 3.74 7.41 12.30
CA THR A 273 2.36 7.86 12.09
C THR A 273 2.29 9.37 12.29
N LEU A 274 1.59 10.06 11.39
CA LEU A 274 1.15 11.43 11.57
C LEU A 274 -0.26 11.42 12.17
N GLU A 275 -0.48 12.25 13.19
CA GLU A 275 -1.77 12.67 13.69
C GLU A 275 -1.92 14.18 13.47
N ALA A 276 -2.92 14.57 12.67
CA ALA A 276 -3.31 15.95 12.45
C ALA A 276 -4.64 16.21 13.14
N SER A 277 -4.66 17.12 14.10
CA SER A 277 -5.83 17.48 14.89
C SER A 277 -6.24 18.92 14.60
N PHE A 278 -7.53 19.12 14.36
CA PHE A 278 -8.15 20.39 14.03
C PHE A 278 -9.17 20.76 15.10
N ARG A 279 -9.09 21.97 15.63
CA ARG A 279 -10.04 22.51 16.60
C ARG A 279 -10.58 23.84 16.10
N CYS A 280 -11.89 24.02 16.10
CA CYS A 280 -12.48 25.32 15.78
C CYS A 280 -12.25 26.28 16.95
N ALA A 281 -11.65 27.44 16.67
CA ALA A 281 -11.39 28.46 17.69
C ALA A 281 -12.67 29.09 18.27
N ALA A 282 -13.79 29.05 17.52
CA ALA A 282 -15.05 29.68 17.91
C ALA A 282 -15.99 28.74 18.70
N CYS A 283 -16.30 27.55 18.14
CA CYS A 283 -17.25 26.62 18.78
C CYS A 283 -16.59 25.40 19.44
N GLY A 284 -15.28 25.22 19.30
CA GLY A 284 -14.55 24.11 19.90
C GLY A 284 -14.71 22.76 19.17
N GLU A 285 -15.45 22.69 18.05
CA GLU A 285 -15.57 21.51 17.19
C GLU A 285 -14.21 20.89 16.89
N ARG A 286 -14.11 19.55 16.90
CA ARG A 286 -12.85 18.83 16.73
C ARG A 286 -12.91 17.83 15.58
N ARG A 287 -11.82 17.74 14.82
CA ARG A 287 -11.61 16.73 13.79
C ARG A 287 -10.18 16.23 13.85
N SER A 288 -9.94 15.00 13.42
CA SER A 288 -8.56 14.50 13.29
C SER A 288 -8.42 13.56 12.11
N VAL A 289 -7.19 13.48 11.62
CA VAL A 289 -6.79 12.56 10.55
C VAL A 289 -5.47 11.90 10.97
N SER A 290 -5.37 10.59 10.78
CA SER A 290 -4.19 9.82 11.15
C SER A 290 -3.79 8.84 10.05
N PHE A 291 -2.51 8.81 9.69
CA PHE A 291 -1.95 7.87 8.71
C PHE A 291 -0.43 7.71 8.83
N CYS A 292 0.09 6.57 8.36
CA CYS A 292 1.54 6.34 8.22
C CYS A 292 2.17 7.35 7.26
N LEU A 293 3.32 7.92 7.65
CA LEU A 293 4.15 8.72 6.76
C LEU A 293 4.85 7.84 5.73
N PRO A 294 5.02 8.32 4.49
CA PRO A 294 5.76 7.60 3.46
C PRO A 294 7.26 7.47 3.77
N GLU A 295 7.86 6.40 3.27
CA GLU A 295 9.30 6.14 3.36
C GLU A 295 10.04 7.00 2.32
N MET A 296 10.36 8.24 2.68
CA MET A 296 11.19 9.08 1.81
C MET A 296 12.65 8.64 1.94
N THR A 297 13.19 8.02 0.88
CA THR A 297 14.61 7.65 0.76
C THR A 297 15.50 8.89 0.61
#